data_AF-A0A5P8N2W1-F1
#
_entry.id   AF-A0A5P8N2W1-F1
#
_cell.length_a   1.000
_cell.length_b   1.000
_cell.length_c   1.000
_cell.angle_alpha   90.00
_cell.angle_beta   90.00
_cell.angle_gamma   90.00
#
_symmetry.space_group_name_H-M   'P 1'
#
loop_
_entity.id
_entity.type
_entity.pdbx_description
1 polymer ?
#
loop_
_entity_poly.entity_id
_entity_poly.type
_entity_poly.pdbx_seq_one_letter_code
_entity_poly.pdbx_strand_id
1 'polypeptide(L)'
;MPDAARGPDATAIERIRACVPVVRELVSAREALGLAEGELGHAGPPFAPGEAPPVVVLNALAGAAVHEGWAGDMEAGRAMVLDGGIRLRSNHALGTVSPMSGVVRPGQRLFRIEDRVSGASTFATLAEKGRHVLRFGYYDATVAEGLRHVETAVAEAIAAALPAGGLDLLPVVARGVELGDDVHQRNIGGMLAFLAALPELSGPTRGWLADHPQHFLNYAMAAAKLGLDRARGVAGSAIVTAISRNGVSCGIQLAGTGDEWFNAPADRPEGGFFPPFGLDDAHPDLGDSAIMEAYGLGGCIAHVSPQIAHTMQRPWSEAQSAGARMRCFFAGRNPAIAPALAGADGVGLGLDARRVALQGEGVRIHTGIAHRDGAAGWIGVGVAHAPLACFTRAVARLDTMREAVTA
;
A
#
# COMPACT_ATOMS: atom_id res chain seq x y z
N MET A 1 14.86 -9.57 -25.46
CA MET A 1 14.45 -9.09 -24.12
C MET A 1 15.47 -9.62 -23.12
N PRO A 2 16.00 -8.82 -22.19
CA PRO A 2 16.91 -9.32 -21.19
C PRO A 2 16.12 -10.28 -20.27
N ASP A 3 16.44 -11.56 -20.44
CA ASP A 3 15.95 -12.79 -19.80
C ASP A 3 14.52 -12.77 -19.22
N ALA A 4 13.62 -13.52 -19.87
CA ALA A 4 12.38 -13.92 -19.24
C ALA A 4 12.70 -14.67 -17.93
N ALA A 5 11.91 -14.45 -16.88
CA ALA A 5 12.05 -15.18 -15.62
C ALA A 5 12.12 -16.70 -15.90
N ARG A 6 12.98 -17.40 -15.16
CA ARG A 6 13.16 -18.87 -15.26
C ARG A 6 12.97 -19.50 -13.88
N GLY A 7 12.66 -20.79 -13.87
CA GLY A 7 12.58 -21.57 -12.63
C GLY A 7 11.58 -20.98 -11.63
N PRO A 8 11.94 -20.89 -10.33
CA PRO A 8 11.03 -20.40 -9.28
C PRO A 8 10.40 -19.04 -9.57
N ASP A 9 11.16 -18.09 -10.12
CA ASP A 9 10.65 -16.74 -10.38
C ASP A 9 9.59 -16.72 -11.48
N ALA A 10 9.71 -17.59 -12.49
CA ALA A 10 8.67 -17.76 -13.50
C ALA A 10 7.37 -18.29 -12.88
N THR A 11 7.48 -19.28 -11.99
CA THR A 11 6.32 -19.82 -11.26
C THR A 11 5.66 -18.77 -10.37
N ALA A 12 6.45 -17.99 -9.64
CA ALA A 12 5.94 -16.89 -8.81
C ALA A 12 5.16 -15.86 -9.65
N ILE A 13 5.73 -15.42 -10.78
CA ILE A 13 5.08 -14.46 -11.68
C ILE A 13 3.79 -15.02 -12.28
N GLU A 14 3.76 -16.28 -12.73
CA GLU A 14 2.54 -16.88 -13.26
C GLU A 14 1.43 -16.98 -12.22
N ARG A 15 1.77 -17.26 -10.94
CA ARG A 15 0.78 -17.24 -9.85
C ARG A 15 0.22 -15.84 -9.60
N ILE A 16 1.05 -14.80 -9.69
CA ILE A 16 0.60 -13.41 -9.58
C ILE A 16 -0.33 -13.06 -10.75
N ARG A 17 0.05 -13.44 -11.98
CA ARG A 17 -0.73 -13.18 -13.21
C ARG A 17 -2.10 -13.87 -13.21
N ALA A 18 -2.17 -15.07 -12.63
CA ALA A 18 -3.41 -15.84 -12.56
C ALA A 18 -4.42 -15.28 -11.55
N CYS A 19 -4.02 -14.36 -10.66
CA CYS A 19 -4.90 -13.78 -9.67
C CYS A 19 -5.93 -12.86 -10.33
N VAL A 20 -7.21 -13.09 -10.05
CA VAL A 20 -8.33 -12.25 -10.50
C VAL A 20 -9.00 -11.63 -9.27
N PRO A 21 -8.52 -10.47 -8.78
CA PRO A 21 -9.03 -9.84 -7.57
C PRO A 21 -10.41 -9.20 -7.80
N VAL A 22 -11.38 -9.55 -6.95
CA VAL A 22 -12.78 -9.12 -7.04
C VAL A 22 -13.22 -8.55 -5.69
N VAL A 23 -13.84 -7.36 -5.68
CA VAL A 23 -14.54 -6.84 -4.50
C VAL A 23 -15.83 -7.65 -4.30
N ARG A 24 -15.99 -8.27 -3.14
CA ARG A 24 -17.12 -9.17 -2.85
C ARG A 24 -18.15 -8.59 -1.91
N GLU A 25 -17.74 -8.34 -0.67
CA GLU A 25 -18.67 -8.06 0.42
C GLU A 25 -18.05 -7.14 1.46
N LEU A 26 -18.91 -6.45 2.20
CA LEU A 26 -18.56 -5.63 3.33
C LEU A 26 -18.54 -6.48 4.60
N VAL A 27 -17.45 -6.44 5.35
CA VAL A 27 -17.22 -7.25 6.56
C VAL A 27 -16.69 -6.38 7.69
N SER A 28 -16.74 -6.89 8.94
CA SER A 28 -16.05 -6.26 10.07
C SER A 28 -14.57 -6.66 10.09
N ALA A 29 -13.68 -5.75 10.51
CA ALA A 29 -12.27 -6.07 10.68
C ALA A 29 -12.03 -7.14 11.77
N ARG A 30 -12.84 -7.14 12.84
CA ARG A 30 -12.82 -8.16 13.90
C ARG A 30 -12.96 -9.57 13.32
N GLU A 31 -13.97 -9.82 12.50
CA GLU A 31 -14.23 -11.14 11.91
C GLU A 31 -13.23 -11.47 10.81
N ALA A 32 -12.90 -10.49 9.96
CA ALA A 32 -12.04 -10.68 8.80
C ALA A 32 -10.57 -10.95 9.17
N LEU A 33 -10.07 -10.26 10.19
CA LEU A 33 -8.63 -10.23 10.52
C LEU A 33 -8.32 -10.90 11.87
N GLY A 34 -9.34 -11.34 12.61
CA GLY A 34 -9.18 -11.88 13.96
C GLY A 34 -8.58 -10.87 14.93
N LEU A 35 -8.94 -9.59 14.80
CA LEU A 35 -8.53 -8.52 15.71
C LEU A 35 -9.46 -8.47 16.91
N ALA A 36 -8.90 -8.61 18.10
CA ALA A 36 -9.63 -8.51 19.36
C ALA A 36 -9.63 -7.08 19.93
N GLU A 37 -10.40 -6.89 21.01
CA GLU A 37 -10.24 -5.68 21.82
C GLU A 37 -8.82 -5.63 22.42
N GLY A 38 -8.20 -4.45 22.45
CA GLY A 38 -6.80 -4.29 22.84
C GLY A 38 -5.79 -4.70 21.76
N GLU A 39 -6.22 -5.04 20.54
CA GLU A 39 -5.32 -5.25 19.40
C GLU A 39 -5.54 -4.20 18.29
N LEU A 40 -4.45 -3.66 17.74
CA LEU A 40 -4.48 -2.76 16.58
C LEU A 40 -3.50 -3.22 15.51
N GLY A 41 -3.90 -3.07 14.25
CA GLY A 41 -3.02 -3.20 13.09
C GLY A 41 -2.18 -1.94 12.86
N HIS A 42 -1.01 -2.07 12.24
CA HIS A 42 -0.19 -0.95 11.76
C HIS A 42 0.52 -1.29 10.44
N ALA A 43 0.90 -0.25 9.68
CA ALA A 43 1.70 -0.42 8.48
C ALA A 43 3.17 -0.78 8.79
N GLY A 44 3.81 -1.43 7.83
CA GLY A 44 5.23 -1.74 7.86
C GLY A 44 5.60 -3.02 8.61
N PRO A 45 6.91 -3.33 8.66
CA PRO A 45 7.40 -4.46 9.46
C PRO A 45 7.11 -4.25 10.95
N PRO A 46 7.05 -5.33 11.75
CA PRO A 46 6.91 -5.21 13.21
C PRO A 46 7.98 -4.31 13.83
N PHE A 47 7.60 -3.48 14.79
CA PHE A 47 8.54 -2.72 15.61
C PHE A 47 9.43 -3.66 16.43
N ALA A 48 10.68 -3.27 16.67
CA ALA A 48 11.56 -4.04 17.53
C ALA A 48 11.04 -4.04 18.99
N PRO A 49 11.32 -5.07 19.81
CA PRO A 49 10.93 -5.07 21.22
C PRO A 49 11.44 -3.81 21.95
N GLY A 50 10.52 -3.04 22.55
CA GLY A 50 10.83 -1.79 23.24
C GLY A 50 11.00 -0.56 22.33
N GLU A 51 10.88 -0.71 21.01
CA GLU A 51 10.87 0.41 20.07
C GLU A 51 9.50 1.10 20.09
N ALA A 52 9.49 2.38 20.44
CA ALA A 52 8.27 3.17 20.42
C ALA A 52 7.86 3.49 18.97
N PRO A 53 6.56 3.38 18.61
CA PRO A 53 6.07 3.87 17.33
C PRO A 53 6.40 5.36 17.14
N PRO A 54 6.76 5.79 15.92
CA PRO A 54 7.04 7.20 15.66
C PRO A 54 5.77 8.04 15.80
N VAL A 55 5.89 9.33 16.08
CA VAL A 55 4.78 10.19 16.55
C VAL A 55 3.52 10.14 15.68
N VAL A 56 3.66 10.09 14.36
CA VAL A 56 2.52 9.99 13.43
C VAL A 56 1.76 8.67 13.64
N VAL A 57 2.48 7.56 13.78
CA VAL A 57 1.89 6.24 14.02
C VAL A 57 1.33 6.15 15.43
N LEU A 58 2.08 6.64 16.43
CA LEU A 58 1.65 6.68 17.82
C LEU A 58 0.34 7.46 18.00
N ASN A 59 0.23 8.64 17.39
CA ASN A 59 -1.00 9.43 17.47
C ASN A 59 -2.15 8.74 16.75
N ALA A 60 -1.91 8.07 15.61
CA ALA A 60 -2.95 7.30 14.93
C ALA A 60 -3.44 6.11 15.78
N LEU A 61 -2.53 5.42 16.48
CA LEU A 61 -2.89 4.33 17.40
C LEU A 61 -3.68 4.87 18.61
N ALA A 62 -3.26 6.01 19.16
CA ALA A 62 -3.98 6.67 20.25
C ALA A 62 -5.40 7.12 19.81
N GLY A 63 -5.52 7.74 18.63
CA GLY A 63 -6.82 8.14 18.06
C GLY A 63 -7.72 6.94 17.80
N ALA A 64 -7.16 5.82 17.35
CA ALA A 64 -7.90 4.56 17.23
C ALA A 64 -8.40 4.03 18.57
N ALA A 65 -7.56 4.06 19.62
CA ALA A 65 -7.96 3.66 20.96
C ALA A 65 -9.09 4.53 21.52
N VAL A 66 -9.04 5.85 21.30
CA VAL A 66 -10.15 6.75 21.65
C VAL A 66 -11.40 6.42 20.84
N HIS A 67 -11.25 6.18 19.54
CA HIS A 67 -12.37 5.91 18.66
C HIS A 67 -13.09 4.59 18.96
N GLU A 68 -12.34 3.57 19.38
CA GLU A 68 -12.88 2.29 19.87
C GLU A 68 -13.43 2.38 21.31
N GLY A 69 -13.25 3.51 22.00
CA GLY A 69 -13.73 3.74 23.36
C GLY A 69 -12.86 3.14 24.47
N TRP A 70 -11.61 2.76 24.15
CA TRP A 70 -10.67 2.19 25.12
C TRP A 70 -9.95 3.26 25.94
N ALA A 71 -9.81 4.46 25.39
CA ALA A 71 -9.18 5.61 26.03
C ALA A 71 -10.14 6.81 26.04
N GLY A 72 -10.09 7.62 27.10
CA GLY A 72 -10.93 8.82 27.22
C GLY A 72 -10.45 9.99 26.35
N ASP A 73 -9.16 10.06 26.06
CA ASP A 73 -8.53 11.11 25.24
C ASP A 73 -7.21 10.62 24.61
N MET A 74 -6.60 11.50 23.81
CA MET A 74 -5.36 11.21 23.09
C MET A 74 -4.16 10.95 24.01
N GLU A 75 -4.10 11.57 25.20
CA GLU A 75 -3.00 11.35 26.15
C GLU A 75 -3.11 9.96 26.78
N ALA A 76 -4.30 9.60 27.24
CA ALA A 76 -4.57 8.25 27.74
C ALA A 76 -4.33 7.19 26.65
N GLY A 77 -4.73 7.47 25.41
CA GLY A 77 -4.48 6.58 24.27
C GLY A 77 -2.99 6.39 23.99
N ARG A 78 -2.19 7.46 24.02
CA ARG A 78 -0.73 7.38 23.86
C ARG A 78 -0.09 6.57 24.97
N ALA A 79 -0.47 6.82 26.22
CA ALA A 79 0.05 6.08 27.37
C ALA A 79 -0.19 4.58 27.22
N MET A 80 -1.41 4.19 26.82
CA MET A 80 -1.81 2.78 26.62
C MET A 80 -1.08 2.08 25.46
N VAL A 81 -0.61 2.82 24.46
CA VAL A 81 0.26 2.27 23.41
C VAL A 81 1.67 2.07 23.94
N LEU A 82 2.21 3.08 24.62
CA LEU A 82 3.60 3.09 25.09
C LEU A 82 3.85 2.14 26.26
N ASP A 83 2.85 1.88 27.10
CA ASP A 83 2.94 0.92 28.21
C ASP A 83 2.72 -0.55 27.77
N GLY A 84 2.37 -0.77 26.51
CA GLY A 84 2.09 -2.10 25.95
C GLY A 84 0.68 -2.63 26.24
N GLY A 85 -0.23 -1.79 26.74
CA GLY A 85 -1.65 -2.11 26.92
C GLY A 85 -2.39 -2.39 25.62
N ILE A 86 -1.89 -1.90 24.49
CA ILE A 86 -2.34 -2.27 23.14
C ILE A 86 -1.32 -3.19 22.47
N ARG A 87 -1.77 -4.37 22.04
CA ARG A 87 -0.98 -5.29 21.21
C ARG A 87 -1.00 -4.83 19.75
N LEU A 88 0.18 -4.57 19.20
CA LEU A 88 0.36 -4.16 17.81
C LEU A 88 0.62 -5.36 16.88
N ARG A 89 -0.03 -5.38 15.72
CA ARG A 89 0.15 -6.39 14.67
C ARG A 89 0.44 -5.74 13.33
N SER A 90 1.45 -6.19 12.60
CA SER A 90 1.68 -5.71 11.22
C SER A 90 0.51 -6.12 10.32
N ASN A 91 0.01 -5.20 9.50
CA ASN A 91 -1.09 -5.45 8.57
C ASN A 91 -0.82 -6.61 7.62
N HIS A 92 0.42 -6.74 7.15
CA HIS A 92 0.82 -7.85 6.29
C HIS A 92 0.63 -9.22 6.96
N ALA A 93 0.84 -9.30 8.28
CA ALA A 93 0.60 -10.52 9.07
C ALA A 93 -0.90 -10.73 9.38
N LEU A 94 -1.70 -9.66 9.37
CA LEU A 94 -3.16 -9.72 9.43
C LEU A 94 -3.81 -10.13 8.10
N GLY A 95 -3.04 -10.16 7.01
CA GLY A 95 -3.57 -10.45 5.67
C GLY A 95 -4.27 -9.24 5.03
N THR A 96 -3.91 -8.02 5.41
CA THR A 96 -4.41 -6.76 4.83
C THR A 96 -3.26 -5.77 4.61
N VAL A 97 -3.57 -4.61 4.05
CA VAL A 97 -2.65 -3.49 3.83
C VAL A 97 -3.42 -2.19 4.02
N SER A 98 -2.78 -1.16 4.58
CA SER A 98 -3.42 0.14 4.79
C SER A 98 -2.46 1.31 4.56
N PRO A 99 -2.92 2.43 3.96
CA PRO A 99 -2.06 3.59 3.69
C PRO A 99 -1.57 4.29 4.97
N MET A 100 -0.43 4.97 4.87
CA MET A 100 0.13 5.87 5.90
C MET A 100 0.42 5.21 7.25
N SER A 101 -0.11 5.67 8.40
CA SER A 101 0.06 4.94 9.67
C SER A 101 -0.47 3.50 9.61
N GLY A 102 -1.39 3.26 8.67
CA GLY A 102 -1.96 1.95 8.40
C GLY A 102 -2.73 1.39 9.58
N VAL A 103 -3.23 2.24 10.48
CA VAL A 103 -3.95 1.74 11.65
C VAL A 103 -5.21 1.00 11.21
N VAL A 104 -5.38 -0.21 11.73
CA VAL A 104 -6.55 -1.06 11.50
C VAL A 104 -7.15 -1.39 12.85
N ARG A 105 -8.43 -1.08 13.00
CA ARG A 105 -9.16 -1.24 14.26
C ARG A 105 -10.14 -2.41 14.17
N PRO A 106 -10.48 -3.10 15.26
CA PRO A 106 -11.45 -4.20 15.21
C PRO A 106 -12.87 -3.73 14.85
N GLY A 107 -13.29 -2.52 15.22
CA GLY A 107 -14.63 -1.99 14.97
C GLY A 107 -14.88 -1.48 13.55
N GLN A 108 -13.85 -1.27 12.74
CA GLN A 108 -14.00 -0.69 11.40
C GLN A 108 -14.53 -1.69 10.37
N ARG A 109 -15.09 -1.16 9.27
CA ARG A 109 -15.52 -1.96 8.11
C ARG A 109 -14.41 -2.13 7.09
N LEU A 110 -14.40 -3.27 6.41
CA LEU A 110 -13.50 -3.61 5.32
C LEU A 110 -14.28 -4.21 4.15
N PHE A 111 -13.75 -4.12 2.93
CA PHE A 111 -14.22 -4.96 1.82
C PHE A 111 -13.35 -6.20 1.67
N ARG A 112 -13.98 -7.37 1.59
CA ARG A 112 -13.29 -8.60 1.18
C ARG A 112 -12.93 -8.51 -0.30
N ILE A 113 -11.65 -8.68 -0.60
CA ILE A 113 -11.15 -8.87 -1.95
C ILE A 113 -10.81 -10.35 -2.11
N GLU A 114 -11.46 -11.02 -3.05
CA GLU A 114 -11.31 -12.45 -3.30
C GLU A 114 -10.67 -12.67 -4.67
N ASP A 115 -9.76 -13.64 -4.75
CA ASP A 115 -9.23 -14.13 -6.00
C ASP A 115 -10.22 -15.15 -6.56
N ARG A 116 -10.91 -14.78 -7.64
CA ARG A 116 -11.93 -15.62 -8.28
C ARG A 116 -11.39 -17.00 -8.68
N VAL A 117 -10.08 -17.12 -8.94
CA VAL A 117 -9.48 -18.37 -9.40
C VAL A 117 -9.17 -19.31 -8.22
N SER A 118 -8.60 -18.78 -7.13
CA SER A 118 -8.14 -19.62 -6.01
C SER A 118 -9.04 -19.62 -4.78
N GLY A 119 -9.97 -18.68 -4.67
CA GLY A 119 -10.77 -18.44 -3.46
C GLY A 119 -9.99 -17.80 -2.30
N ALA A 120 -8.71 -17.48 -2.48
CA ALA A 120 -7.93 -16.74 -1.49
C ALA A 120 -8.51 -15.33 -1.31
N SER A 121 -8.41 -14.79 -0.11
CA SER A 121 -8.90 -13.43 0.16
C SER A 121 -7.92 -12.59 0.97
N THR A 122 -8.04 -11.29 0.78
CA THR A 122 -7.43 -10.22 1.56
C THR A 122 -8.51 -9.14 1.77
N PHE A 123 -8.17 -8.05 2.44
CA PHE A 123 -9.16 -7.05 2.84
C PHE A 123 -8.70 -5.64 2.51
N ALA A 124 -9.58 -4.87 1.89
CA ALA A 124 -9.39 -3.45 1.62
C ALA A 124 -9.96 -2.63 2.79
N THR A 125 -9.12 -1.78 3.37
CA THR A 125 -9.55 -0.71 4.27
C THR A 125 -10.28 0.40 3.48
N LEU A 126 -10.86 1.36 4.18
CA LEU A 126 -11.56 2.48 3.56
C LEU A 126 -10.80 3.79 3.83
N ALA A 127 -10.63 4.63 2.81
CA ALA A 127 -9.90 5.89 2.98
C ALA A 127 -10.80 7.00 3.53
N GLU A 128 -10.29 7.69 4.55
CA GLU A 128 -10.80 8.96 5.04
C GLU A 128 -10.53 10.11 4.06
N LYS A 129 -11.48 11.05 3.97
CA LYS A 129 -11.36 12.25 3.14
C LYS A 129 -10.72 13.39 3.91
N GLY A 130 -9.67 13.98 3.32
CA GLY A 130 -9.05 15.21 3.83
C GLY A 130 -7.54 15.08 4.05
N ARG A 131 -6.96 16.16 4.57
CA ARG A 131 -5.54 16.24 4.94
C ARG A 131 -5.29 16.02 6.43
N HIS A 132 -6.29 16.30 7.26
CA HIS A 132 -6.32 16.00 8.69
C HIS A 132 -7.20 14.78 8.90
N VAL A 133 -6.58 13.61 8.99
CA VAL A 133 -7.27 12.31 9.09
C VAL A 133 -6.41 11.36 9.91
N LEU A 134 -7.03 10.30 10.46
CA LEU A 134 -6.39 9.38 11.39
C LEU A 134 -5.15 8.72 10.80
N ARG A 135 -5.18 8.36 9.52
CA ARG A 135 -4.01 7.75 8.85
C ARG A 135 -2.76 8.64 8.82
N PHE A 136 -2.90 9.95 9.04
CA PHE A 136 -1.78 10.90 9.18
C PHE A 136 -1.53 11.33 10.65
N GLY A 137 -2.05 10.58 11.61
CA GLY A 137 -1.84 10.83 13.05
C GLY A 137 -2.72 11.92 13.65
N TYR A 138 -3.67 12.47 12.90
CA TYR A 138 -4.55 13.53 13.40
C TYR A 138 -5.92 12.97 13.80
N TYR A 139 -6.41 13.33 14.99
CA TYR A 139 -7.70 12.86 15.49
C TYR A 139 -8.42 13.91 16.33
N ASP A 140 -9.65 14.23 15.94
CA ASP A 140 -10.59 15.08 16.65
C ASP A 140 -12.04 14.64 16.38
N ALA A 141 -13.03 15.39 16.86
CA ALA A 141 -14.44 15.08 16.64
C ALA A 141 -14.84 15.04 15.15
N THR A 142 -14.19 15.85 14.29
CA THR A 142 -14.44 15.88 12.84
C THR A 142 -13.91 14.61 12.19
N VAL A 143 -12.71 14.17 12.56
CA VAL A 143 -12.14 12.90 12.10
C VAL A 143 -12.99 11.72 12.57
N ALA A 144 -13.43 11.72 13.83
CA ALA A 144 -14.30 10.68 14.36
C ALA A 144 -15.63 10.56 13.58
N GLU A 145 -16.21 11.69 13.18
CA GLU A 145 -17.42 11.71 12.33
C GLU A 145 -17.12 11.25 10.90
N GLY A 146 -16.00 11.66 10.32
CA GLY A 146 -15.55 11.21 9.00
C GLY A 146 -15.35 9.71 8.93
N LEU A 147 -14.73 9.10 9.95
CA LEU A 147 -14.56 7.66 10.08
C LEU A 147 -15.92 6.93 10.12
N ARG A 148 -16.83 7.39 10.99
CA ARG A 148 -18.20 6.85 11.05
C ARG A 148 -18.93 6.96 9.71
N HIS A 149 -18.83 8.10 9.04
CA HIS A 149 -19.48 8.34 7.75
C HIS A 149 -18.96 7.37 6.67
N VAL A 150 -17.64 7.18 6.60
CA VAL A 150 -17.02 6.25 5.65
C VAL A 150 -17.42 4.81 5.95
N GLU A 151 -17.46 4.41 7.22
CA GLU A 151 -17.76 3.04 7.65
C GLU A 151 -19.25 2.69 7.64
N THR A 152 -20.12 3.68 7.55
CA THR A 152 -21.58 3.48 7.46
C THR A 152 -22.06 3.91 6.06
N ALA A 153 -22.43 5.18 5.89
CA ALA A 153 -23.07 5.68 4.68
C ALA A 153 -22.31 5.38 3.37
N VAL A 154 -20.99 5.53 3.35
CA VAL A 154 -20.19 5.26 2.14
C VAL A 154 -20.05 3.75 1.91
N ALA A 155 -19.59 3.01 2.92
CA ALA A 155 -19.38 1.58 2.83
C ALA A 155 -20.65 0.80 2.46
N GLU A 156 -21.77 1.11 3.12
CA GLU A 156 -23.07 0.45 2.88
C GLU A 156 -23.61 0.77 1.49
N ALA A 157 -23.46 2.02 1.02
CA ALA A 157 -23.86 2.40 -0.33
C ALA A 157 -23.02 1.69 -1.41
N ILE A 158 -21.71 1.55 -1.21
CA ILE A 158 -20.85 0.78 -2.13
C ILE A 158 -21.28 -0.68 -2.12
N ALA A 159 -21.49 -1.28 -0.94
CA ALA A 159 -21.90 -2.67 -0.81
C ALA A 159 -23.25 -2.94 -1.50
N ALA A 160 -24.22 -2.04 -1.35
CA ALA A 160 -25.52 -2.15 -2.01
C ALA A 160 -25.44 -1.99 -3.54
N ALA A 161 -24.44 -1.27 -4.04
CA ALA A 161 -24.23 -1.04 -5.47
C ALA A 161 -23.33 -2.09 -6.15
N LEU A 162 -22.75 -3.03 -5.39
CA LEU A 162 -21.89 -4.07 -5.96
C LEU A 162 -22.70 -4.97 -6.90
N PRO A 163 -22.13 -5.34 -8.07
CA PRO A 163 -22.74 -6.35 -8.93
C PRO A 163 -22.85 -7.71 -8.20
N ALA A 164 -23.84 -8.53 -8.56
CA ALA A 164 -24.03 -9.85 -7.94
C ALA A 164 -22.80 -10.77 -8.01
N GLY A 165 -21.96 -10.62 -9.05
CA GLY A 165 -20.70 -11.35 -9.22
C GLY A 165 -19.48 -10.66 -8.61
N GLY A 166 -19.66 -9.59 -7.83
CA GLY A 166 -18.61 -8.70 -7.37
C GLY A 166 -18.04 -7.81 -8.49
N LEU A 167 -17.09 -6.94 -8.12
CA LEU A 167 -16.43 -6.03 -9.05
C LEU A 167 -14.96 -6.44 -9.28
N ASP A 168 -14.62 -6.76 -10.53
CA ASP A 168 -13.25 -7.10 -10.93
C ASP A 168 -12.36 -5.85 -10.86
N LEU A 169 -11.31 -5.88 -10.04
CA LEU A 169 -10.47 -4.71 -9.79
C LEU A 169 -9.40 -4.48 -10.86
N LEU A 170 -8.88 -5.53 -11.48
CA LEU A 170 -7.79 -5.40 -12.45
C LEU A 170 -8.17 -4.55 -13.69
N PRO A 171 -9.37 -4.69 -14.28
CA PRO A 171 -9.82 -3.79 -15.35
C PRO A 171 -9.95 -2.32 -14.90
N VAL A 172 -10.38 -2.08 -13.65
CA VAL A 172 -10.50 -0.73 -13.09
C VAL A 172 -9.12 -0.08 -12.90
N VAL A 173 -8.16 -0.84 -12.36
CA VAL A 173 -6.76 -0.42 -12.23
C VAL A 173 -6.15 -0.12 -13.60
N ALA A 174 -6.31 -1.03 -14.57
CA ALA A 174 -5.81 -0.86 -15.93
C ALA A 174 -6.37 0.43 -16.56
N ARG A 175 -7.67 0.67 -16.42
CA ARG A 175 -8.32 1.87 -16.92
C ARG A 175 -7.81 3.15 -16.23
N GLY A 176 -7.54 3.09 -14.93
CA GLY A 176 -6.91 4.20 -14.21
C GLY A 176 -5.55 4.57 -14.82
N VAL A 177 -4.70 3.56 -15.04
CA VAL A 177 -3.37 3.76 -15.62
C VAL A 177 -3.44 4.31 -17.05
N GLU A 178 -4.38 3.83 -17.89
CA GLU A 178 -4.64 4.39 -19.22
C GLU A 178 -5.02 5.88 -19.18
N LEU A 179 -5.70 6.30 -18.11
CA LEU A 179 -6.10 7.70 -17.85
C LEU A 179 -5.01 8.51 -17.12
N GLY A 180 -3.79 7.97 -17.03
CA GLY A 180 -2.61 8.63 -16.50
C GLY A 180 -2.42 8.51 -14.99
N ASP A 181 -3.12 7.60 -14.31
CA ASP A 181 -2.84 7.29 -12.91
C ASP A 181 -1.56 6.46 -12.75
N ASP A 182 -0.84 6.68 -11.66
CA ASP A 182 0.16 5.73 -11.16
C ASP A 182 -0.46 4.72 -10.17
N VAL A 183 -1.72 4.95 -9.77
CA VAL A 183 -2.50 4.13 -8.83
C VAL A 183 -1.84 3.99 -7.45
N HIS A 184 -0.95 4.93 -7.11
CA HIS A 184 -0.44 5.08 -5.75
C HIS A 184 -0.81 6.47 -5.23
N GLN A 185 -0.39 7.53 -5.90
CA GLN A 185 -0.67 8.91 -5.49
C GLN A 185 -1.74 9.58 -6.36
N ARG A 186 -1.79 9.27 -7.66
CA ARG A 186 -2.89 9.70 -8.52
C ARG A 186 -3.84 8.53 -8.76
N ASN A 187 -5.10 8.71 -8.37
CA ASN A 187 -6.15 7.69 -8.43
C ASN A 187 -7.44 8.22 -9.09
N ILE A 188 -7.35 9.27 -9.91
CA ILE A 188 -8.52 9.95 -10.48
C ILE A 188 -9.20 9.05 -11.52
N GLY A 189 -8.41 8.51 -12.45
CA GLY A 189 -8.93 7.61 -13.49
C GLY A 189 -9.49 6.32 -12.90
N GLY A 190 -8.81 5.74 -11.92
CA GLY A 190 -9.24 4.55 -11.19
C GLY A 190 -10.55 4.78 -10.45
N MET A 191 -10.70 5.92 -9.76
CA MET A 191 -11.96 6.27 -9.12
C MET A 191 -13.11 6.46 -10.12
N LEU A 192 -12.87 7.15 -11.25
CA LEU A 192 -13.89 7.31 -12.29
C LEU A 192 -14.31 5.97 -12.89
N ALA A 193 -13.35 5.07 -13.13
CA ALA A 193 -13.63 3.72 -13.60
C ALA A 193 -14.41 2.88 -12.56
N PHE A 194 -14.07 3.01 -11.28
CA PHE A 194 -14.79 2.38 -10.17
C PHE A 194 -16.26 2.86 -10.10
N LEU A 195 -16.47 4.18 -10.19
CA LEU A 195 -17.80 4.78 -10.22
C LEU A 195 -18.62 4.38 -11.44
N ALA A 196 -17.98 4.20 -12.61
CA ALA A 196 -18.64 3.71 -13.81
C ALA A 196 -19.08 2.24 -13.68
N ALA A 197 -18.32 1.44 -12.92
CA ALA A 197 -18.64 0.04 -12.67
C ALA A 197 -19.72 -0.18 -11.60
N LEU A 198 -20.13 0.88 -10.90
CA LEU A 198 -21.18 0.89 -9.88
C LEU A 198 -22.32 1.85 -10.30
N PRO A 199 -23.11 1.55 -11.35
CA PRO A 199 -24.13 2.47 -11.86
C PRO A 199 -25.21 2.80 -10.81
N GLU A 200 -25.58 1.82 -9.99
CA GLU A 200 -26.62 1.94 -8.95
C GLU A 200 -26.15 2.70 -7.69
N LEU A 201 -24.90 3.18 -7.66
CA LEU A 201 -24.39 3.92 -6.51
C LEU A 201 -25.13 5.26 -6.34
N SER A 202 -25.62 5.50 -5.12
CA SER A 202 -26.39 6.70 -4.78
C SER A 202 -25.67 8.01 -5.14
N GLY A 203 -26.42 9.02 -5.53
CA GLY A 203 -25.90 10.35 -5.90
C GLY A 203 -24.97 10.99 -4.85
N PRO A 204 -25.36 11.03 -3.56
CA PRO A 204 -24.51 11.60 -2.50
C PRO A 204 -23.17 10.86 -2.36
N THR A 205 -23.17 9.52 -2.30
CA THR A 205 -21.94 8.72 -2.17
C THR A 205 -21.08 8.83 -3.44
N ARG A 206 -21.71 8.82 -4.62
CA ARG A 206 -21.04 9.03 -5.91
C ARG A 206 -20.30 10.37 -5.95
N GLY A 207 -20.96 11.46 -5.54
CA GLY A 207 -20.34 12.79 -5.47
C GLY A 207 -19.19 12.82 -4.47
N TRP A 208 -19.38 12.22 -3.29
CA TRP A 208 -18.33 12.16 -2.27
C TRP A 208 -17.06 11.45 -2.77
N LEU A 209 -17.21 10.31 -3.44
CA LEU A 209 -16.12 9.53 -4.02
C LEU A 209 -15.46 10.22 -5.21
N ALA A 210 -16.23 10.88 -6.09
CA ALA A 210 -15.68 11.65 -7.21
C ALA A 210 -14.74 12.77 -6.73
N ASP A 211 -15.08 13.41 -5.61
CA ASP A 211 -14.26 14.42 -4.94
C ASP A 211 -13.17 13.82 -4.02
N HIS A 212 -13.07 12.49 -3.93
CA HIS A 212 -12.11 11.81 -3.08
C HIS A 212 -11.47 10.59 -3.78
N PRO A 213 -10.72 10.82 -4.88
CA PRO A 213 -10.15 9.75 -5.70
C PRO A 213 -9.18 8.84 -4.94
N GLN A 214 -8.54 9.34 -3.87
CA GLN A 214 -7.62 8.55 -3.05
C GLN A 214 -8.30 7.36 -2.36
N HIS A 215 -9.63 7.31 -2.29
CA HIS A 215 -10.36 6.16 -1.77
C HIS A 215 -10.18 4.90 -2.61
N PHE A 216 -9.91 5.03 -3.92
CA PHE A 216 -9.68 3.88 -4.78
C PHE A 216 -8.35 3.18 -4.47
N LEU A 217 -7.37 3.89 -3.91
CA LEU A 217 -6.07 3.32 -3.57
C LEU A 217 -6.21 2.07 -2.69
N ASN A 218 -7.11 2.07 -1.71
CA ASN A 218 -7.21 0.97 -0.77
C ASN A 218 -7.65 -0.34 -1.45
N TYR A 219 -8.56 -0.26 -2.43
CA TYR A 219 -8.96 -1.41 -3.24
C TYR A 219 -7.81 -1.88 -4.14
N ALA A 220 -7.09 -0.94 -4.76
CA ALA A 220 -5.93 -1.27 -5.60
C ALA A 220 -4.79 -1.92 -4.79
N MET A 221 -4.52 -1.42 -3.59
CA MET A 221 -3.54 -2.00 -2.66
C MET A 221 -3.94 -3.42 -2.24
N ALA A 222 -5.20 -3.65 -1.91
CA ALA A 222 -5.68 -4.98 -1.57
C ALA A 222 -5.60 -5.94 -2.78
N ALA A 223 -5.94 -5.50 -3.99
CA ALA A 223 -5.76 -6.30 -5.21
C ALA A 223 -4.28 -6.65 -5.46
N ALA A 224 -3.37 -5.68 -5.30
CA ALA A 224 -1.92 -5.87 -5.42
C ALA A 224 -1.40 -6.87 -4.37
N LYS A 225 -1.79 -6.70 -3.10
CA LYS A 225 -1.46 -7.62 -2.00
C LYS A 225 -1.91 -9.03 -2.31
N LEU A 226 -3.17 -9.21 -2.73
CA LEU A 226 -3.72 -10.52 -3.05
C LEU A 226 -2.93 -11.22 -4.15
N GLY A 227 -2.62 -10.49 -5.23
CA GLY A 227 -1.84 -10.99 -6.34
C GLY A 227 -0.43 -11.40 -5.91
N LEU A 228 0.27 -10.53 -5.18
CA LEU A 228 1.63 -10.80 -4.68
C LEU A 228 1.67 -11.96 -3.68
N ASP A 229 0.65 -12.10 -2.84
CA ASP A 229 0.57 -13.21 -1.89
C ASP A 229 0.46 -14.57 -2.58
N ARG A 230 -0.07 -14.63 -3.82
CA ARG A 230 -0.08 -15.88 -4.60
C ARG A 230 1.33 -16.41 -4.89
N ALA A 231 2.35 -15.55 -4.90
CA ALA A 231 3.74 -15.95 -5.08
C ALA A 231 4.42 -16.47 -3.80
N ARG A 232 3.83 -16.31 -2.61
CA ARG A 232 4.45 -16.77 -1.36
C ARG A 232 4.67 -18.29 -1.38
N GLY A 233 5.78 -18.72 -0.75
CA GLY A 233 6.14 -20.13 -0.60
C GLY A 233 6.76 -20.76 -1.85
N VAL A 234 7.07 -19.97 -2.88
CA VAL A 234 7.82 -20.48 -4.05
C VAL A 234 9.31 -20.52 -3.70
N ALA A 235 9.77 -21.69 -3.26
CA ALA A 235 11.15 -21.91 -2.81
C ALA A 235 12.20 -21.45 -3.84
N GLY A 236 13.20 -20.69 -3.38
CA GLY A 236 14.26 -20.16 -4.25
C GLY A 236 13.88 -18.93 -5.09
N SER A 237 12.63 -18.45 -5.01
CA SER A 237 12.21 -17.24 -5.72
C SER A 237 12.66 -15.97 -5.02
N ALA A 238 13.21 -15.03 -5.79
CA ALA A 238 13.62 -13.69 -5.36
C ALA A 238 12.57 -12.61 -5.67
N ILE A 239 11.36 -13.02 -6.11
CA ILE A 239 10.27 -12.09 -6.35
C ILE A 239 9.81 -11.49 -5.02
N VAL A 240 9.79 -10.17 -4.96
CA VAL A 240 9.32 -9.39 -3.81
C VAL A 240 7.81 -9.51 -3.71
N THR A 241 7.30 -9.89 -2.53
CA THR A 241 5.86 -10.04 -2.24
C THR A 241 5.32 -8.91 -1.36
N ALA A 242 6.20 -8.13 -0.75
CA ALA A 242 5.85 -6.97 0.06
C ALA A 242 6.97 -5.93 0.01
N ILE A 243 6.58 -4.66 -0.09
CA ILE A 243 7.38 -3.52 0.36
C ILE A 243 6.47 -2.74 1.29
N SER A 244 6.91 -2.46 2.51
CA SER A 244 6.14 -1.66 3.46
C SER A 244 7.07 -0.91 4.41
N ARG A 245 6.55 0.16 5.02
CA ARG A 245 7.34 1.11 5.80
C ARG A 245 6.53 1.59 7.01
N ASN A 246 7.16 1.75 8.18
CA ASN A 246 6.48 2.09 9.44
C ASN A 246 6.90 3.45 10.02
N GLY A 247 7.64 4.28 9.26
CA GLY A 247 8.17 5.56 9.73
C GLY A 247 9.46 5.46 10.53
N VAL A 248 9.95 4.26 10.82
CA VAL A 248 11.29 3.99 11.36
C VAL A 248 12.11 3.17 10.37
N SER A 249 11.49 2.12 9.82
CA SER A 249 12.10 1.21 8.86
C SER A 249 11.22 0.99 7.63
N CYS A 250 11.88 0.72 6.51
CA CYS A 250 11.32 0.10 5.32
C CYS A 250 11.76 -1.36 5.27
N GLY A 251 10.82 -2.27 5.02
CA GLY A 251 11.05 -3.70 4.93
C GLY A 251 10.54 -4.29 3.63
N ILE A 252 11.16 -5.39 3.20
CA ILE A 252 10.65 -6.23 2.11
C ILE A 252 10.48 -7.69 2.56
N GLN A 253 9.60 -8.42 1.87
CA GLN A 253 9.50 -9.89 1.94
C GLN A 253 9.67 -10.49 0.55
N LEU A 254 10.23 -11.71 0.46
CA LEU A 254 10.38 -12.45 -0.79
C LEU A 254 9.49 -13.69 -0.82
N ALA A 255 9.09 -14.08 -2.03
CA ALA A 255 8.36 -15.31 -2.30
C ALA A 255 9.06 -16.56 -1.71
N GLY A 256 10.39 -16.62 -1.79
CA GLY A 256 11.20 -17.74 -1.34
C GLY A 256 11.63 -17.74 0.12
N THR A 257 11.42 -16.63 0.86
CA THR A 257 11.83 -16.50 2.27
C THR A 257 10.65 -16.47 3.25
N GLY A 258 9.42 -16.67 2.76
CA GLY A 258 8.22 -16.69 3.58
C GLY A 258 7.94 -15.34 4.23
N ASP A 259 7.78 -15.33 5.55
CA ASP A 259 7.36 -14.16 6.32
C ASP A 259 8.54 -13.33 6.89
N GLU A 260 9.79 -13.73 6.60
CA GLU A 260 11.00 -13.02 7.04
C GLU A 260 11.06 -11.62 6.41
N TRP A 261 11.26 -10.59 7.25
CA TRP A 261 11.39 -9.19 6.85
C TRP A 261 12.86 -8.76 6.76
N PHE A 262 13.22 -8.08 5.68
CA PHE A 262 14.55 -7.48 5.51
C PHE A 262 14.46 -5.96 5.59
N ASN A 263 14.85 -5.41 6.75
CA ASN A 263 14.53 -4.03 7.14
C ASN A 263 15.73 -3.07 7.09
N ALA A 264 15.60 -1.91 6.47
CA ALA A 264 16.55 -0.80 6.56
C ALA A 264 15.84 0.47 7.09
N PRO A 265 16.55 1.52 7.51
CA PRO A 265 15.91 2.78 7.89
C PRO A 265 14.98 3.33 6.81
N ALA A 266 13.82 3.83 7.20
CA ALA A 266 12.88 4.46 6.27
C ALA A 266 13.50 5.74 5.66
N ASP A 267 13.31 5.92 4.36
CA ASP A 267 13.75 7.12 3.65
C ASP A 267 12.90 8.33 4.03
N ARG A 268 13.38 9.55 3.78
CA ARG A 268 12.60 10.78 3.95
C ARG A 268 12.09 11.23 2.58
N PRO A 269 10.77 11.32 2.36
CA PRO A 269 10.25 11.66 1.04
C PRO A 269 10.51 13.12 0.65
N GLU A 270 10.88 13.31 -0.62
CA GLU A 270 11.15 14.63 -1.22
C GLU A 270 10.21 14.90 -2.39
N GLY A 271 9.64 16.11 -2.47
CA GLY A 271 8.76 16.48 -3.57
C GLY A 271 8.05 17.81 -3.37
N GLY A 272 6.77 17.85 -3.75
CA GLY A 272 5.94 19.03 -3.73
C GLY A 272 5.25 19.18 -2.38
N PHE A 273 5.65 20.20 -1.63
CA PHE A 273 5.06 20.54 -0.34
C PHE A 273 3.92 21.54 -0.49
N PHE A 274 2.90 21.39 0.35
CA PHE A 274 1.83 22.38 0.49
C PHE A 274 2.34 23.53 1.36
N PRO A 275 2.26 24.80 0.92
CA PRO A 275 2.65 25.93 1.75
C PRO A 275 1.92 25.90 3.12
N PRO A 276 2.61 26.22 4.23
CA PRO A 276 3.97 26.77 4.32
C PRO A 276 5.10 25.72 4.46
N PHE A 277 4.81 24.43 4.32
CA PHE A 277 5.74 23.37 4.69
C PHE A 277 6.88 23.13 3.69
N GLY A 278 7.95 22.49 4.16
CA GLY A 278 9.10 22.07 3.37
C GLY A 278 9.73 20.76 3.86
N LEU A 279 10.93 20.45 3.35
CA LEU A 279 11.60 19.17 3.61
C LEU A 279 11.90 18.90 5.10
N ASP A 280 12.19 19.94 5.88
CA ASP A 280 12.50 19.80 7.30
C ASP A 280 11.29 19.44 8.17
N ASP A 281 10.10 19.61 7.60
CA ASP A 281 8.81 19.24 8.20
C ASP A 281 8.40 17.79 7.88
N ALA A 282 9.09 17.13 6.94
CA ALA A 282 8.73 15.79 6.48
C ALA A 282 9.07 14.72 7.54
N HIS A 283 8.07 13.89 7.85
CA HIS A 283 8.26 12.65 8.58
C HIS A 283 8.90 11.58 7.67
N PRO A 284 9.75 10.67 8.18
CA PRO A 284 10.19 9.49 7.42
C PRO A 284 9.02 8.67 6.89
N ASP A 285 9.24 7.97 5.78
CA ASP A 285 8.19 7.29 5.02
C ASP A 285 7.44 6.21 5.87
N LEU A 286 6.10 6.24 5.92
CA LEU A 286 5.21 5.27 6.62
C LEU A 286 3.94 4.84 5.85
N GLY A 287 3.57 3.55 5.80
CA GLY A 287 2.47 2.99 4.99
C GLY A 287 2.76 1.69 4.23
N ASP A 288 1.73 0.84 4.12
CA ASP A 288 1.77 -0.38 3.29
C ASP A 288 1.56 -0.10 1.80
N SER A 289 1.36 1.16 1.43
CA SER A 289 1.04 1.56 0.06
C SER A 289 2.17 1.28 -0.93
N ALA A 290 3.40 1.05 -0.45
CA ALA A 290 4.53 0.58 -1.26
C ALA A 290 4.31 -0.84 -1.85
N ILE A 291 3.24 -1.55 -1.45
CA ILE A 291 2.74 -2.73 -2.15
C ILE A 291 2.44 -2.46 -3.64
N MET A 292 2.09 -1.22 -3.98
CA MET A 292 1.84 -0.82 -5.37
C MET A 292 3.13 -0.89 -6.20
N GLU A 293 4.26 -0.41 -5.67
CA GLU A 293 5.57 -0.52 -6.30
C GLU A 293 6.03 -1.97 -6.41
N ALA A 294 5.79 -2.80 -5.39
CA ALA A 294 6.08 -4.23 -5.44
C ALA A 294 5.30 -4.93 -6.56
N TYR A 295 4.06 -4.50 -6.82
CA TYR A 295 3.22 -5.01 -7.90
C TYR A 295 3.60 -4.46 -9.29
N GLY A 296 4.40 -3.39 -9.34
CA GLY A 296 4.87 -2.77 -10.58
C GLY A 296 4.18 -1.46 -10.96
N LEU A 297 3.42 -0.86 -10.05
CA LEU A 297 2.72 0.42 -10.21
C LEU A 297 3.41 1.54 -9.40
N GLY A 298 2.74 2.67 -9.19
CA GLY A 298 3.28 3.79 -8.42
C GLY A 298 4.56 4.38 -9.02
N GLY A 299 5.59 4.55 -8.19
CA GLY A 299 6.89 5.09 -8.60
C GLY A 299 7.58 4.29 -9.73
N CYS A 300 7.27 2.99 -9.86
CA CYS A 300 7.82 2.13 -10.91
C CYS A 300 7.34 2.49 -12.33
N ILE A 301 6.18 3.15 -12.44
CA ILE A 301 5.60 3.60 -13.72
C ILE A 301 5.53 5.13 -13.80
N ALA A 302 6.37 5.87 -13.07
CA ALA A 302 6.31 7.33 -12.99
C ALA A 302 6.17 8.05 -14.35
N HIS A 303 6.76 7.49 -15.41
CA HIS A 303 6.68 7.97 -16.79
C HIS A 303 5.26 8.01 -17.38
N VAL A 304 4.33 7.18 -16.91
CA VAL A 304 2.94 7.13 -17.40
C VAL A 304 2.02 8.14 -16.71
N SER A 305 2.50 8.83 -15.67
CA SER A 305 1.73 9.82 -14.92
C SER A 305 2.43 11.19 -14.90
N PRO A 306 2.45 11.94 -16.02
CA PRO A 306 3.10 13.26 -16.07
C PRO A 306 2.53 14.25 -15.04
N GLN A 307 1.23 14.15 -14.73
CA GLN A 307 0.59 15.02 -13.76
C GLN A 307 1.10 14.79 -12.34
N ILE A 308 1.43 13.54 -11.94
CA ILE A 308 1.99 13.32 -10.60
C ILE A 308 3.40 13.89 -10.48
N ALA A 309 4.22 13.80 -11.54
CA ALA A 309 5.53 14.45 -11.57
C ALA A 309 5.41 15.97 -11.32
N HIS A 310 4.45 16.62 -11.99
CA HIS A 310 4.16 18.04 -11.76
C HIS A 310 3.70 18.34 -10.32
N THR A 311 2.79 17.53 -9.76
CA THR A 311 2.33 17.69 -8.36
C THR A 311 3.48 17.57 -7.36
N MET A 312 4.41 16.64 -7.60
CA MET A 312 5.63 16.49 -6.79
C MET A 312 6.68 17.57 -7.08
N GLN A 313 6.39 18.54 -7.96
CA GLN A 313 7.30 19.62 -8.39
C GLN A 313 8.61 19.07 -8.98
N ARG A 314 8.53 17.94 -9.70
CA ARG A 314 9.68 17.31 -10.36
C ARG A 314 9.57 17.38 -11.88
N PRO A 315 10.70 17.46 -12.62
CA PRO A 315 10.67 17.42 -14.07
C PRO A 315 10.10 16.09 -14.59
N TRP A 316 9.24 16.14 -15.61
CA TRP A 316 8.72 14.92 -16.23
C TRP A 316 9.81 14.09 -16.94
N SER A 317 10.88 14.73 -17.43
CA SER A 317 12.05 14.01 -17.96
C SER A 317 12.69 13.09 -16.92
N GLU A 318 12.72 13.50 -15.66
CA GLU A 318 13.20 12.65 -14.56
C GLU A 318 12.28 11.44 -14.35
N ALA A 319 10.96 11.65 -14.35
CA ALA A 319 9.98 10.57 -14.23
C ALA A 319 10.07 9.56 -15.40
N GLN A 320 10.34 10.04 -16.62
CA GLN A 320 10.61 9.19 -17.78
C GLN A 320 11.84 8.32 -17.59
N SER A 321 12.98 8.92 -17.23
CA SER A 321 14.21 8.18 -16.99
C SER A 321 14.09 7.20 -15.82
N ALA A 322 13.43 7.61 -14.73
CA ALA A 322 13.20 6.75 -13.57
C ALA A 322 12.30 5.56 -13.92
N GLY A 323 11.18 5.77 -14.61
CA GLY A 323 10.29 4.69 -15.02
C GLY A 323 10.97 3.64 -15.91
N ALA A 324 11.79 4.08 -16.87
CA ALA A 324 12.57 3.19 -17.71
C ALA A 324 13.60 2.36 -16.90
N ARG A 325 14.27 2.99 -15.91
CA ARG A 325 15.19 2.26 -15.01
C ARG A 325 14.46 1.26 -14.13
N MET A 326 13.39 1.68 -13.46
CA MET A 326 12.61 0.81 -12.57
C MET A 326 12.07 -0.42 -13.31
N ARG A 327 11.69 -0.27 -14.58
CA ARG A 327 11.24 -1.39 -15.43
C ARG A 327 12.26 -2.52 -15.51
N CYS A 328 13.56 -2.23 -15.43
CA CYS A 328 14.63 -3.24 -15.45
C CYS A 328 14.64 -4.14 -14.20
N PHE A 329 14.03 -3.72 -13.09
CA PHE A 329 13.95 -4.52 -11.88
C PHE A 329 12.92 -5.65 -11.96
N PHE A 330 12.01 -5.59 -12.93
CA PHE A 330 10.93 -6.55 -13.08
C PHE A 330 11.31 -7.66 -14.06
N ALA A 331 11.09 -8.91 -13.64
CA ALA A 331 11.42 -10.10 -14.42
C ALA A 331 10.32 -10.50 -15.43
N GLY A 332 9.15 -9.87 -15.36
CA GLY A 332 8.04 -10.06 -16.29
C GLY A 332 7.34 -8.75 -16.69
N ARG A 333 6.36 -8.89 -17.58
CA ARG A 333 5.40 -7.84 -17.97
C ARG A 333 4.04 -8.12 -17.35
N ASN A 334 3.29 -7.08 -17.01
CA ASN A 334 1.86 -7.21 -16.73
C ASN A 334 1.06 -7.03 -18.03
N PRO A 335 0.48 -8.10 -18.61
CA PRO A 335 -0.27 -7.97 -19.87
C PRO A 335 -1.62 -7.27 -19.68
N ALA A 336 -2.15 -7.21 -18.45
CA ALA A 336 -3.43 -6.57 -18.17
C ALA A 336 -3.31 -5.05 -18.01
N ILE A 337 -2.10 -4.52 -17.80
CA ILE A 337 -1.84 -3.09 -17.60
C ILE A 337 -0.84 -2.63 -18.66
N ALA A 338 -1.35 -2.10 -19.76
CA ALA A 338 -0.56 -1.76 -20.94
C ALA A 338 -0.92 -0.37 -21.50
N PRO A 339 -0.72 0.72 -20.73
CA PRO A 339 -0.95 2.06 -21.25
C PRO A 339 0.01 2.35 -22.41
N ALA A 340 -0.43 3.15 -23.39
CA ALA A 340 0.40 3.52 -24.54
C ALA A 340 1.72 4.18 -24.11
N LEU A 341 1.71 4.96 -23.02
CA LEU A 341 2.90 5.61 -22.45
C LEU A 341 3.96 4.64 -21.90
N ALA A 342 3.61 3.38 -21.61
CA ALA A 342 4.58 2.37 -21.19
C ALA A 342 5.41 1.79 -22.35
N GLY A 343 5.08 2.16 -23.60
CA GLY A 343 5.82 1.73 -24.78
C GLY A 343 5.90 0.22 -24.96
N ALA A 344 6.90 -0.24 -25.71
CA ALA A 344 7.05 -1.65 -26.06
C ALA A 344 7.41 -2.54 -24.86
N ASP A 345 8.04 -1.99 -23.82
CA ASP A 345 8.46 -2.74 -22.63
C ASP A 345 7.31 -3.01 -21.65
N GLY A 346 6.25 -2.20 -21.72
CA GLY A 346 5.05 -2.30 -20.89
C GLY A 346 5.33 -2.11 -19.39
N VAL A 347 4.29 -2.31 -18.58
CA VAL A 347 4.40 -2.28 -17.12
C VAL A 347 5.06 -3.57 -16.61
N GLY A 348 5.94 -3.45 -15.62
CA GLY A 348 6.64 -4.58 -15.02
C GLY A 348 5.73 -5.43 -14.13
N LEU A 349 6.07 -6.72 -13.98
CA LEU A 349 5.47 -7.62 -12.99
C LEU A 349 6.53 -8.56 -12.43
N GLY A 350 6.46 -8.84 -11.13
CA GLY A 350 7.48 -9.61 -10.42
C GLY A 350 8.76 -8.82 -10.24
N LEU A 351 8.75 -7.91 -9.26
CA LEU A 351 9.94 -7.18 -8.82
C LEU A 351 10.97 -8.19 -8.28
N ASP A 352 12.13 -8.28 -8.93
CA ASP A 352 13.17 -9.26 -8.60
C ASP A 352 14.27 -8.60 -7.75
N ALA A 353 14.41 -9.05 -6.50
CA ALA A 353 15.38 -8.50 -5.56
C ALA A 353 16.84 -8.63 -6.05
N ARG A 354 17.16 -9.65 -6.86
CA ARG A 354 18.50 -9.81 -7.45
C ARG A 354 18.77 -8.74 -8.50
N ARG A 355 17.77 -8.38 -9.29
CA ARG A 355 17.89 -7.31 -10.30
C ARG A 355 18.07 -5.95 -9.63
N VAL A 356 17.32 -5.67 -8.56
CA VAL A 356 17.52 -4.45 -7.74
C VAL A 356 18.93 -4.41 -7.17
N ALA A 357 19.38 -5.50 -6.53
CA ALA A 357 20.72 -5.59 -5.97
C ALA A 357 21.84 -5.40 -7.02
N LEU A 358 21.67 -5.99 -8.21
CA LEU A 358 22.62 -5.87 -9.32
C LEU A 358 22.71 -4.44 -9.89
N GLN A 359 21.59 -3.73 -9.96
CA GLN A 359 21.55 -2.35 -10.46
C GLN A 359 22.12 -1.35 -9.44
N GLY A 360 22.10 -1.71 -8.14
CA GLY A 360 22.74 -0.91 -7.10
C GLY A 360 21.98 0.37 -6.72
N GLU A 361 20.69 0.48 -7.06
CA GLU A 361 19.81 1.56 -6.63
C GLU A 361 18.54 1.01 -5.94
N GLY A 362 17.94 1.80 -5.05
CA GLY A 362 16.69 1.44 -4.38
C GLY A 362 15.46 1.56 -5.28
N VAL A 363 14.33 1.01 -4.85
CA VAL A 363 13.07 1.09 -5.62
C VAL A 363 12.38 2.41 -5.32
N ARG A 364 12.08 3.19 -6.36
CA ARG A 364 11.37 4.47 -6.25
C ARG A 364 9.92 4.26 -5.80
N ILE A 365 9.50 4.97 -4.75
CA ILE A 365 8.15 4.95 -4.18
C ILE A 365 7.54 6.35 -4.33
N HIS A 366 6.34 6.45 -4.89
CA HIS A 366 5.56 7.69 -4.83
C HIS A 366 4.70 7.69 -3.56
N THR A 367 4.74 8.74 -2.76
CA THR A 367 4.17 8.70 -1.40
C THR A 367 3.60 10.04 -0.96
N GLY A 368 2.63 10.00 -0.06
CA GLY A 368 2.15 11.17 0.65
C GLY A 368 3.12 11.52 1.78
N ILE A 369 3.38 12.82 1.97
CA ILE A 369 4.32 13.31 2.99
C ILE A 369 3.51 13.68 4.23
N ALA A 370 3.73 12.94 5.32
CA ALA A 370 3.20 13.29 6.63
C ALA A 370 4.10 14.34 7.30
N HIS A 371 3.51 15.22 8.10
CA HIS A 371 4.29 16.14 8.91
C HIS A 371 4.89 15.42 10.13
N ARG A 372 6.13 15.76 10.47
CA ARG A 372 6.91 15.14 11.55
C ARG A 372 6.40 15.41 12.97
N ASP A 373 5.49 16.36 13.15
CA ASP A 373 4.90 16.70 14.46
C ASP A 373 3.70 15.81 14.84
N GLY A 374 3.15 15.05 13.87
CA GLY A 374 1.94 14.26 14.07
C GLY A 374 0.66 15.09 14.27
N ALA A 375 0.65 16.37 13.90
CA ALA A 375 -0.46 17.30 14.07
C ALA A 375 -0.87 18.02 12.76
N ALA A 376 0.07 18.42 11.89
CA ALA A 376 -0.30 19.08 10.63
C ALA A 376 -0.85 18.14 9.54
N GLY A 377 -0.78 16.82 9.76
CA GLY A 377 -1.35 15.82 8.87
C GLY A 377 -0.59 15.68 7.54
N TRP A 378 -1.33 15.67 6.43
CA TRP A 378 -0.79 15.50 5.08
C TRP A 378 -0.28 16.83 4.48
N ILE A 379 1.03 16.95 4.28
CA ILE A 379 1.71 18.21 3.91
C ILE A 379 2.35 18.23 2.53
N GLY A 380 2.27 17.15 1.75
CA GLY A 380 2.84 17.13 0.42
C GLY A 380 2.80 15.78 -0.26
N VAL A 381 3.31 15.71 -1.48
CA VAL A 381 3.46 14.46 -2.23
C VAL A 381 4.87 14.42 -2.79
N GLY A 382 5.52 13.26 -2.67
CA GLY A 382 6.91 13.15 -3.07
C GLY A 382 7.34 11.73 -3.35
N VAL A 383 8.67 11.59 -3.32
CA VAL A 383 9.36 10.37 -3.69
C VAL A 383 10.23 9.95 -2.53
N ALA A 384 10.06 8.70 -2.10
CA ALA A 384 10.96 7.98 -1.22
C ALA A 384 11.55 6.79 -1.97
N HIS A 385 12.46 6.06 -1.33
CA HIS A 385 13.03 4.84 -1.87
C HIS A 385 12.93 3.68 -0.89
N ALA A 386 12.57 2.49 -1.39
CA ALA A 386 12.86 1.25 -0.69
C ALA A 386 14.39 1.06 -0.70
N PRO A 387 15.07 1.05 0.47
CA PRO A 387 16.53 1.07 0.50
C PRO A 387 17.16 -0.18 -0.11
N LEU A 388 18.26 -0.01 -0.86
CA LEU A 388 19.03 -1.12 -1.46
C LEU A 388 19.45 -2.19 -0.44
N ALA A 389 19.69 -1.77 0.81
CA ALA A 389 20.06 -2.66 1.91
C ALA A 389 18.98 -3.72 2.21
N CYS A 390 17.70 -3.46 1.94
CA CYS A 390 16.64 -4.46 2.10
C CYS A 390 16.83 -5.61 1.09
N PHE A 391 17.10 -5.27 -0.16
CA PHE A 391 17.24 -6.21 -1.28
C PHE A 391 18.52 -7.05 -1.18
N THR A 392 19.66 -6.40 -0.92
CA THR A 392 20.97 -7.09 -0.81
C THR A 392 20.98 -8.12 0.33
N ARG A 393 20.40 -7.79 1.49
CA ARG A 393 20.26 -8.75 2.60
C ARG A 393 19.29 -9.89 2.28
N ALA A 394 18.18 -9.59 1.62
CA ALA A 394 17.21 -10.61 1.21
C ALA A 394 17.81 -11.61 0.21
N VAL A 395 18.59 -11.13 -0.76
CA VAL A 395 19.31 -11.98 -1.72
C VAL A 395 20.35 -12.85 -1.02
N ALA A 396 21.18 -12.27 -0.13
CA ALA A 396 22.16 -13.04 0.63
C ALA A 396 21.50 -14.17 1.46
N ARG A 397 20.38 -13.87 2.13
CA ARG A 397 19.60 -14.86 2.88
C ARG A 397 19.09 -16.00 1.99
N LEU A 398 18.57 -15.66 0.82
CA LEU A 398 18.05 -16.63 -0.15
C LEU A 398 19.16 -17.55 -0.68
N ASP A 399 20.36 -17.02 -0.92
CA ASP A 399 21.50 -17.83 -1.37
C ASP A 399 21.98 -18.80 -0.28
N THR A 400 22.05 -18.37 0.99
CA THR A 400 22.34 -19.27 2.11
C THR A 400 21.31 -20.39 2.24
N MET A 401 20.01 -20.11 2.02
CA MET A 401 18.97 -21.16 2.03
C MET A 401 19.17 -22.19 0.92
N ARG A 402 19.64 -21.76 -0.25
CA ARG A 402 19.88 -22.66 -1.40
C ARG A 402 21.07 -23.58 -1.13
N GLU A 403 22.16 -23.04 -0.59
CA GLU A 403 23.35 -23.81 -0.22
C GLU A 403 23.03 -24.91 0.79
N ALA A 404 22.21 -24.59 1.81
CA ALA A 404 21.78 -25.54 2.84
C ALA A 404 20.89 -26.68 2.33
N VAL A 405 20.23 -26.52 1.17
CA VAL A 405 19.42 -27.58 0.53
C VAL A 405 20.28 -28.47 -0.38
N THR A 406 21.41 -27.96 -0.86
CA THR A 406 22.34 -28.68 -1.74
C THR A 406 23.47 -29.40 -1.01
N ALA A 407 23.72 -29.05 0.25
CA ALA A 407 24.63 -29.73 1.16
C ALA A 407 23.91 -30.90 1.86
#